data_AF-A0A418CYC6-F1
#
_entry.id   AF-A0A418CYC6-F1
#
_cell.length_a   1.000
_cell.length_b   1.000
_cell.length_c   1.000
_cell.angle_alpha   90.00
_cell.angle_beta   90.00
_cell.angle_gamma   90.00
#
_symmetry.space_group_name_H-M   'P 1'
#
loop_
_entity.id
_entity.type
_entity.pdbx_description
1 polymer ?
#
loop_
_entity_poly.entity_id
_entity_poly.type
_entity_poly.pdbx_seq_one_letter_code
_entity_poly.pdbx_strand_id
1 'polypeptide(L)'
;MKVSVYQDLLEKSVNGQLSRDIVRSVCTTYGVHHSTRWRIFQRGKATKTSGGIADVTARLKGKTGRPTKFAPEDIEQRIKSVPLHKRQTYRSLAAATGLSVYLLWTFVKRITQPPKDVIGDMQDVVHLDEKWFYMTKLRRRFLVWHDENIIPRQLQSKSHITKVMFLVAVARPRQGKETQEDELVLGMMNLRLEEEERLEEVAVLLSNLTVISDLSSDDEIN
;
A
#
# COMPACT_ATOMS: atom_id res chain seq x y z
N MET A 1 19.39 21.07 19.28
CA MET A 1 19.74 20.04 20.28
C MET A 1 21.25 20.01 20.60
N LYS A 2 22.14 19.52 19.73
CA LYS A 2 23.59 19.41 20.09
C LYS A 2 24.27 20.75 20.39
N VAL A 3 23.94 21.78 19.61
CA VAL A 3 24.42 23.17 19.84
C VAL A 3 23.91 23.71 21.17
N SER A 4 22.62 23.50 21.47
CA SER A 4 21.97 23.91 22.72
C SER A 4 22.62 23.25 23.94
N VAL A 5 22.92 21.95 23.88
CA VAL A 5 23.65 21.22 24.94
C VAL A 5 25.04 21.82 25.16
N TYR A 6 25.75 22.19 24.09
CA TYR A 6 27.08 22.77 24.21
C TYR A 6 27.05 24.19 24.81
N GLN A 7 26.09 25.02 24.41
CA GLN A 7 25.91 26.37 24.95
C GLN A 7 25.57 26.34 26.45
N ASP A 8 24.63 25.49 26.86
CA ASP A 8 24.24 25.34 28.27
C ASP A 8 25.39 24.81 29.16
N LEU A 9 26.22 23.93 28.61
CA LEU A 9 27.45 23.49 29.29
C LEU A 9 28.49 24.60 29.39
N LEU A 10 28.58 25.49 28.40
CA LEU A 10 29.53 26.59 28.42
C LEU A 10 29.12 27.65 29.44
N GLU A 11 27.83 27.98 29.49
CA GLU A 11 27.23 28.91 30.46
C GLU A 11 27.39 28.43 31.90
N LYS A 12 27.18 27.13 32.15
CA LYS A 12 27.32 26.53 33.49
C LYS A 12 28.76 26.11 33.83
N SER A 13 29.74 26.36 32.96
CA SER A 13 31.13 26.02 33.24
C SER A 13 31.83 27.15 33.99
N VAL A 14 32.47 26.83 35.11
CA VAL A 14 33.25 27.78 35.92
C VAL A 14 34.72 27.53 35.62
N ASN A 15 35.44 28.55 35.13
CA ASN A 15 36.86 28.44 34.75
C ASN A 15 37.17 27.27 33.81
N GLY A 16 36.21 26.90 32.95
CA GLY A 16 36.34 25.79 32.02
C GLY A 16 36.21 24.39 32.63
N GLN A 17 35.88 24.29 33.93
CA GLN A 17 35.56 23.05 34.65
C GLN A 17 34.04 22.87 34.78
N LEU A 18 33.62 21.60 34.73
CA LEU A 18 32.21 21.20 34.84
C LEU A 18 32.05 20.29 36.07
N SER A 19 31.27 20.73 37.05
CA SER A 19 30.91 19.90 38.20
C SER A 19 30.03 18.71 37.79
N ARG A 20 30.17 17.58 38.49
CA ARG A 20 29.41 16.34 38.23
C ARG A 20 27.89 16.56 38.31
N ASP A 21 27.43 17.44 39.18
CA ASP A 21 26.00 17.69 39.37
C ASP A 21 25.41 18.56 38.25
N ILE A 22 26.16 19.56 37.80
CA ILE A 22 25.84 20.38 36.61
C ILE A 22 25.75 19.47 35.38
N VAL A 23 26.69 18.55 35.26
CA VAL A 23 26.69 17.56 34.20
C VAL A 23 25.44 16.67 34.24
N ARG A 24 25.07 16.20 35.43
CA ARG A 24 23.90 15.35 35.63
C ARG A 24 22.62 16.12 35.28
N SER A 25 22.48 17.36 35.74
CA SER A 25 21.31 18.19 35.46
C SER A 25 21.12 18.43 33.96
N VAL A 26 22.19 18.81 33.24
CA VAL A 26 22.15 19.00 31.78
C VAL A 26 21.78 17.69 31.06
N CYS A 27 22.32 16.55 31.49
CA CYS A 27 21.95 15.26 30.89
C CYS A 27 20.47 14.92 31.10
N THR A 28 19.90 15.22 32.27
CA THR A 28 18.47 15.04 32.57
C THR A 28 17.58 15.97 31.76
N THR A 29 17.95 17.25 31.62
CA THR A 29 17.17 18.25 30.87
C THR A 29 17.04 17.89 29.39
N TYR A 30 18.11 17.41 28.76
CA TYR A 30 18.13 17.13 27.31
C TYR A 30 17.93 15.64 26.96
N GLY A 31 17.81 14.75 27.95
CA GLY A 31 17.70 13.30 27.74
C GLY A 31 18.93 12.69 27.03
N VAL A 32 20.13 13.23 27.28
CA VAL A 32 21.37 12.81 26.58
C VAL A 32 22.26 11.99 27.52
N HIS A 33 22.76 10.85 27.03
CA HIS A 33 23.71 10.04 27.79
C HIS A 33 25.01 10.81 28.09
N HIS A 34 25.59 10.58 29.28
CA HIS A 34 26.79 11.26 29.77
C HIS A 34 27.95 11.22 28.76
N SER A 35 28.18 10.09 28.10
CA SER A 35 29.23 9.91 27.07
C SER A 35 28.97 10.73 25.80
N THR A 36 27.72 10.87 25.38
CA THR A 36 27.33 11.66 24.20
C THR A 36 27.54 13.14 24.47
N ARG A 37 27.15 13.60 25.65
CA ARG A 37 27.39 14.96 26.15
C ARG A 37 28.89 15.26 26.26
N TRP A 38 29.70 14.34 26.81
CA TRP A 38 31.16 14.49 26.87
C TRP A 38 31.79 14.63 25.49
N ARG A 39 31.40 13.77 24.54
CA ARG A 39 31.85 13.85 23.14
C ARG A 39 31.49 15.18 22.47
N ILE A 40 30.31 15.73 22.77
CA ILE A 40 29.87 17.05 22.30
C ILE A 40 30.77 18.15 22.88
N PHE A 41 30.99 18.16 24.19
CA PHE A 41 31.74 19.21 24.88
C PHE A 41 33.23 19.24 24.48
N GLN A 42 33.89 18.08 24.47
CA GLN A 42 35.29 17.97 24.07
C GLN A 42 35.50 18.38 22.61
N ARG A 43 34.55 18.03 21.73
CA ARG A 43 34.60 18.45 20.33
C ARG A 43 34.51 19.96 20.20
N GLY A 44 33.51 20.58 20.82
CA GLY A 44 33.33 22.03 20.76
C GLY A 44 34.57 22.78 21.25
N LYS A 45 35.20 22.32 22.35
CA LYS A 45 36.48 22.85 22.83
C LYS A 45 37.60 22.72 21.79
N ALA A 46 37.84 21.53 21.26
CA ALA A 46 38.89 21.29 20.27
C ALA A 46 38.70 22.16 19.01
N THR A 47 37.49 22.26 18.49
CA THR A 47 37.18 23.09 17.31
C THR A 47 37.31 24.59 17.61
N LYS A 48 36.93 25.05 18.81
CA LYS A 48 37.07 26.44 19.23
C LYS A 48 38.54 26.83 19.34
N THR A 49 39.40 25.94 19.85
CA THR A 49 40.84 26.16 19.93
C THR A 49 41.49 26.21 18.54
N SER A 50 41.10 25.33 17.62
CA SER A 50 41.72 25.27 16.29
C SER A 50 41.20 26.32 15.30
N GLY A 51 39.93 26.71 15.37
CA GLY A 51 39.26 27.52 14.33
C GLY A 51 38.45 28.70 14.86
N GLY A 52 38.58 29.07 16.13
CA GLY A 52 37.87 30.18 16.78
C GLY A 52 36.38 29.94 17.05
N ILE A 53 35.72 29.08 16.26
CA ILE A 53 34.29 28.75 16.37
C ILE A 53 34.12 27.27 16.76
N ALA A 54 33.22 27.00 17.70
CA ALA A 54 32.90 25.64 18.12
C ALA A 54 31.95 24.95 17.13
N ASP A 55 32.38 23.88 16.46
CA ASP A 55 31.54 23.06 15.60
C ASP A 55 31.04 21.80 16.34
N VAL A 56 29.74 21.84 16.67
CA VAL A 56 29.02 20.77 17.37
C VAL A 56 27.96 20.11 16.48
N THR A 57 28.01 20.36 15.17
CA THR A 57 27.06 19.80 14.23
C THR A 57 27.19 18.27 14.14
N ALA A 58 26.15 17.63 13.60
CA ALA A 58 26.18 16.18 13.38
C ALA A 58 27.17 15.85 12.24
N ARG A 59 28.10 14.93 12.48
CA ARG A 59 29.04 14.42 11.47
C ARG A 59 28.45 13.33 10.57
N LEU A 60 27.12 13.33 10.42
CA LEU A 60 26.50 12.41 9.47
C LEU A 60 26.95 12.86 8.09
N LYS A 61 27.77 12.05 7.41
CA LYS A 61 28.15 12.30 6.02
C LYS A 61 26.85 12.27 5.22
N GLY A 62 26.58 13.26 4.37
CA GLY A 62 25.27 13.52 3.76
C GLY A 62 24.49 12.24 3.36
N LYS A 63 24.77 11.68 2.19
CA LYS A 63 24.11 10.44 1.73
C LYS A 63 24.71 9.22 2.44
N THR A 64 24.38 9.03 3.71
CA THR A 64 24.76 7.86 4.52
C THR A 64 23.62 6.84 4.56
N GLY A 65 23.67 5.89 3.63
CA GLY A 65 22.69 4.82 3.51
C GLY A 65 22.99 3.93 2.30
N ARG A 66 22.17 2.92 2.07
CA ARG A 66 22.30 2.07 0.87
C ARG A 66 22.16 2.96 -0.39
N PRO A 67 23.12 2.91 -1.33
CA PRO A 67 23.01 3.70 -2.55
C PRO A 67 21.80 3.25 -3.37
N THR A 68 21.18 4.21 -4.06
CA THR A 68 20.11 3.93 -5.02
C THR A 68 20.68 3.16 -6.20
N LYS A 69 20.04 2.04 -6.56
CA LYS A 69 20.52 1.17 -7.65
C LYS A 69 20.39 1.82 -9.04
N PHE A 70 19.43 2.72 -9.21
CA PHE A 70 19.17 3.42 -10.46
C PHE A 70 19.03 4.91 -10.16
N ALA A 71 19.65 5.75 -10.98
CA ALA A 71 19.42 7.19 -10.92
C ALA A 71 17.99 7.50 -11.42
N PRO A 72 17.34 8.57 -10.92
CA PRO A 72 16.01 8.94 -11.39
C PRO A 72 15.99 9.22 -12.90
N GLU A 73 17.06 9.78 -13.45
CA GLU A 73 17.23 10.03 -14.88
C GLU A 73 17.28 8.72 -15.68
N ASP A 74 18.00 7.71 -15.18
CA ASP A 74 18.06 6.39 -15.85
C ASP A 74 16.69 5.71 -15.90
N ILE A 75 15.89 5.85 -14.83
CA ILE A 75 14.54 5.31 -14.76
C ILE A 75 13.64 6.01 -15.78
N GLU A 76 13.72 7.34 -15.86
CA GLU A 76 13.00 8.15 -16.84
C GLU A 76 13.34 7.73 -18.27
N GLN A 77 14.63 7.65 -18.61
CA GLN A 77 15.08 7.25 -19.94
C GLN A 77 14.60 5.85 -20.32
N ARG A 78 14.64 4.90 -19.38
CA ARG A 78 14.09 3.55 -19.61
C ARG A 78 12.59 3.59 -19.89
N ILE A 79 11.82 4.39 -19.15
CA ILE A 79 10.38 4.52 -19.39
C ILE A 79 10.13 5.15 -20.77
N LYS A 80 10.86 6.21 -21.12
CA LYS A 80 10.79 6.89 -22.44
C LYS A 80 11.17 5.97 -23.62
N SER A 81 12.05 5.01 -23.42
CA SER A 81 12.40 4.05 -24.48
C SER A 81 11.27 3.05 -24.82
N VAL A 82 10.35 2.80 -23.88
CA VAL A 82 9.30 1.78 -24.05
C VAL A 82 8.16 2.33 -24.92
N PRO A 83 7.57 1.55 -25.85
CA PRO A 83 6.39 2.00 -26.59
C PRO A 83 5.16 2.27 -25.69
N LEU A 84 4.35 3.28 -26.02
CA LEU A 84 3.23 3.75 -25.19
C LEU A 84 2.28 2.62 -24.75
N HIS A 85 1.94 1.67 -25.62
CA HIS A 85 1.02 0.58 -25.29
C HIS A 85 1.48 -0.30 -24.12
N LYS A 86 2.79 -0.40 -23.86
CA LYS A 86 3.37 -1.15 -22.72
C LYS A 86 3.50 -0.31 -21.46
N ARG A 87 3.33 1.02 -21.52
CA ARG A 87 3.40 1.94 -20.38
C ARG A 87 2.08 2.12 -19.62
N GLN A 88 1.06 1.30 -19.91
CA GLN A 88 -0.27 1.42 -19.28
C GLN A 88 -0.30 0.87 -17.85
N THR A 89 0.33 -0.28 -17.62
CA THR A 89 0.33 -0.96 -16.31
C THR A 89 1.74 -1.10 -15.78
N TYR A 90 1.92 -1.08 -14.47
CA TYR A 90 3.25 -1.29 -13.88
C TYR A 90 3.82 -2.67 -14.21
N ARG A 91 2.98 -3.71 -14.40
CA ARG A 91 3.44 -5.05 -14.81
C ARG A 91 3.99 -5.06 -16.23
N SER A 92 3.24 -4.52 -17.19
CA SER A 92 3.68 -4.45 -18.59
C SER A 92 4.92 -3.56 -18.75
N LEU A 93 4.98 -2.47 -17.98
CA LEU A 93 6.13 -1.56 -17.98
C LEU A 93 7.36 -2.20 -17.34
N ALA A 94 7.19 -2.93 -16.23
CA ALA A 94 8.28 -3.68 -15.59
C ALA A 94 8.88 -4.71 -16.55
N ALA A 95 8.04 -5.49 -17.23
CA ALA A 95 8.48 -6.46 -18.23
C ALA A 95 9.25 -5.80 -19.38
N ALA A 96 8.85 -4.60 -19.80
CA ALA A 96 9.51 -3.87 -20.88
C ALA A 96 10.79 -3.12 -20.46
N THR A 97 10.89 -2.66 -19.21
CA THR A 97 12.02 -1.85 -18.70
C THR A 97 13.07 -2.66 -17.93
N GLY A 98 12.74 -3.91 -17.56
CA GLY A 98 13.55 -4.74 -16.66
C GLY A 98 13.62 -4.21 -15.22
N LEU A 99 12.78 -3.24 -14.86
CA LEU A 99 12.70 -2.68 -13.51
C LEU A 99 11.65 -3.40 -12.68
N SER A 100 11.81 -3.39 -11.35
CA SER A 100 10.79 -3.95 -10.49
C SER A 100 9.51 -3.12 -10.52
N VAL A 101 8.37 -3.80 -10.47
CA VAL A 101 7.04 -3.16 -10.38
C VAL A 101 6.98 -2.16 -9.22
N TYR A 102 7.58 -2.52 -8.07
CA TYR A 102 7.63 -1.67 -6.88
C TYR A 102 8.45 -0.39 -7.10
N LEU A 103 9.59 -0.47 -7.79
CA LEU A 103 10.41 0.69 -8.10
C LEU A 103 9.63 1.68 -8.97
N LEU A 104 8.97 1.19 -10.01
CA LEU A 104 8.16 2.01 -10.91
C LEU A 104 6.97 2.64 -10.19
N TRP A 105 6.25 1.89 -9.35
CA TRP A 105 5.14 2.42 -8.54
C TRP A 105 5.62 3.51 -7.60
N THR A 106 6.71 3.26 -6.86
CA THR A 106 7.24 4.23 -5.89
C THR A 106 7.75 5.49 -6.58
N PHE A 107 8.43 5.34 -7.73
CA PHE A 107 8.94 6.44 -8.54
C PHE A 107 7.80 7.32 -9.06
N VAL A 108 6.81 6.73 -9.75
CA VAL A 108 5.66 7.47 -10.28
C VAL A 108 4.85 8.10 -9.14
N LYS A 109 4.58 7.37 -8.06
CA LYS A 109 3.82 7.88 -6.91
C LYS A 109 4.48 9.09 -6.25
N ARG A 110 5.81 9.20 -6.24
CA ARG A 110 6.50 10.39 -5.73
C ARG A 110 6.29 11.61 -6.62
N ILE A 111 6.16 11.41 -7.93
CA ILE A 111 5.96 12.47 -8.91
C ILE A 111 4.49 12.93 -8.95
N THR A 112 3.54 12.00 -8.77
CA THR A 112 2.11 12.25 -9.03
C THR A 112 1.24 12.44 -7.79
N GLN A 113 1.78 12.36 -6.57
CA GLN A 113 0.95 12.47 -5.36
C GLN A 113 0.43 13.91 -5.16
N PRO A 114 -0.90 14.13 -5.12
CA PRO A 114 -1.45 15.37 -4.58
C PRO A 114 -1.23 15.45 -3.06
N PRO A 115 -1.30 16.64 -2.45
CA PRO A 115 -1.27 16.79 -1.00
C PRO A 115 -2.37 15.94 -0.35
N LYS A 116 -2.05 15.39 0.83
CA LYS A 116 -2.94 14.45 1.52
C LYS A 116 -4.10 15.21 2.15
N ASP A 117 -5.24 15.22 1.46
CA ASP A 117 -6.47 15.79 2.01
C ASP A 117 -7.01 14.89 3.14
N VAL A 118 -7.44 15.53 4.23
CA VAL A 118 -8.07 14.86 5.37
C VAL A 118 -9.55 14.67 5.04
N ILE A 119 -9.89 13.52 4.45
CA ILE A 119 -11.29 13.17 4.21
C ILE A 119 -11.91 12.78 5.56
N GLY A 120 -13.03 13.42 5.91
CA GLY A 120 -13.80 13.13 7.12
C GLY A 120 -14.45 11.75 7.09
N ASP A 121 -14.91 11.31 8.25
CA ASP A 121 -15.47 9.97 8.45
C ASP A 121 -16.88 9.85 7.83
N MET A 122 -17.04 8.99 6.80
CA MET A 122 -18.27 8.84 6.01
C MET A 122 -19.07 7.59 6.40
N GLN A 123 -19.23 7.32 7.70
CA GLN A 123 -19.70 6.01 8.20
C GLN A 123 -21.20 5.71 7.99
N ASP A 124 -22.02 6.72 7.67
CA ASP A 124 -23.47 6.60 7.59
C ASP A 124 -24.04 6.89 6.19
N VAL A 125 -23.22 6.80 5.14
CA VAL A 125 -23.64 7.10 3.77
C VAL A 125 -23.61 5.84 2.90
N VAL A 126 -24.74 5.55 2.25
CA VAL A 126 -24.80 4.59 1.13
C VAL A 126 -24.68 5.38 -0.16
N HIS A 127 -23.68 5.05 -0.97
CA HIS A 127 -23.46 5.69 -2.26
C HIS A 127 -24.16 4.89 -3.36
N LEU A 128 -25.20 5.50 -3.96
CA LEU A 128 -25.83 5.01 -5.19
C LEU A 128 -25.29 5.80 -6.37
N ASP A 129 -24.74 5.11 -7.36
CA ASP A 129 -24.21 5.73 -8.59
C ASP A 129 -24.74 4.97 -9.81
N GLU A 130 -25.28 5.72 -10.77
CA GLU A 130 -25.57 5.21 -12.10
C GLU A 130 -24.42 5.57 -13.04
N LYS A 131 -23.82 4.54 -13.63
CA LYS A 131 -22.63 4.71 -14.44
C LYS A 131 -22.73 4.01 -15.78
N TRP A 132 -22.59 4.80 -16.83
CA TRP A 132 -22.50 4.32 -18.21
C TRP A 132 -21.07 3.92 -18.54
N PHE A 133 -20.87 2.66 -18.91
CA PHE A 133 -19.60 2.12 -19.40
C PHE A 133 -19.66 1.95 -20.92
N TYR A 134 -18.66 2.50 -21.60
CA TYR A 134 -18.51 2.35 -23.04
C TYR A 134 -17.79 1.02 -23.34
N MET A 135 -18.27 0.28 -24.34
CA MET A 135 -17.65 -0.98 -24.77
C MET A 135 -16.17 -0.78 -25.15
N THR A 136 -15.86 0.37 -25.73
CA THR A 136 -14.48 0.80 -25.98
C THR A 136 -14.03 1.82 -24.95
N LYS A 137 -12.85 1.62 -24.34
CA LYS A 137 -12.24 2.61 -23.44
C LYS A 137 -11.98 3.93 -24.18
N LEU A 138 -12.73 4.97 -23.83
CA LEU A 138 -12.64 6.30 -24.42
C LEU A 138 -11.30 6.99 -24.13
N ARG A 139 -10.86 6.93 -22.87
CA ARG A 139 -9.58 7.47 -22.40
C ARG A 139 -8.70 6.33 -21.92
N ARG A 140 -7.47 6.25 -22.44
CA ARG A 140 -6.42 5.37 -21.92
C ARG A 140 -5.36 6.24 -21.28
N ARG A 141 -4.86 5.82 -20.12
CA ARG A 141 -3.79 6.51 -19.41
C ARG A 141 -2.47 5.86 -19.79
N PHE A 142 -1.51 6.68 -20.16
CA PHE A 142 -0.16 6.29 -20.52
C PHE A 142 0.80 7.16 -19.72
N LEU A 143 1.95 6.61 -19.33
CA LEU A 143 3.05 7.43 -18.83
C LEU A 143 3.71 8.09 -20.05
N VAL A 144 3.39 9.37 -20.25
CA VAL A 144 3.93 10.23 -21.31
C VAL A 144 4.64 11.38 -20.63
N TRP A 145 5.82 11.72 -21.11
CA TRP A 145 6.60 12.83 -20.60
C TRP A 145 6.32 14.13 -21.35
N HIS A 146 6.67 15.26 -20.75
CA HIS A 146 6.32 16.60 -21.25
C HIS A 146 6.95 16.91 -22.62
N ASP A 147 8.07 16.26 -22.93
CA ASP A 147 8.85 16.37 -24.16
C ASP A 147 8.46 15.33 -25.24
N GLU A 148 7.55 14.40 -24.96
CA GLU A 148 7.08 13.41 -25.93
C GLU A 148 5.83 13.87 -26.67
N ASN A 149 5.78 13.61 -27.98
CA ASN A 149 4.59 13.87 -28.80
C ASN A 149 3.45 12.92 -28.45
N ILE A 150 2.26 13.47 -28.17
CA ILE A 150 1.06 12.69 -27.88
C ILE A 150 0.52 12.10 -29.20
N ILE A 151 0.54 10.77 -29.32
CA ILE A 151 -0.01 10.10 -30.50
C ILE A 151 -1.55 10.24 -30.50
N PRO A 152 -2.15 10.91 -31.49
CA PRO A 152 -3.60 11.04 -31.56
C PRO A 152 -4.22 9.69 -31.90
N ARG A 153 -5.26 9.32 -31.15
CA ARG A 153 -6.06 8.13 -31.43
C ARG A 153 -7.35 8.55 -32.12
N GLN A 154 -7.58 8.02 -33.32
CA GLN A 154 -8.86 8.11 -34.01
C GLN A 154 -9.89 7.21 -33.30
N LEU A 155 -11.03 7.77 -32.89
CA LEU A 155 -12.14 7.05 -32.27
C LEU A 155 -13.46 7.63 -32.78
N GLN A 156 -14.46 6.78 -32.93
CA GLN A 156 -15.83 7.22 -33.20
C GLN A 156 -16.36 8.13 -32.09
N SER A 157 -17.36 8.96 -32.40
CA SER A 157 -17.96 9.88 -31.44
C SER A 157 -18.61 9.10 -30.28
N LYS A 158 -18.67 9.74 -29.09
CA LYS A 158 -19.22 9.08 -27.88
C LYS A 158 -20.68 8.66 -28.02
N SER A 159 -21.45 9.27 -28.92
CA SER A 159 -22.84 8.89 -29.17
C SER A 159 -22.94 7.55 -29.89
N HIS A 160 -21.98 7.24 -30.77
CA HIS A 160 -22.01 6.06 -31.63
C HIS A 160 -21.32 4.82 -31.04
N ILE A 161 -20.70 4.96 -29.86
CA ILE A 161 -20.07 3.83 -29.15
C ILE A 161 -21.12 3.14 -28.29
N THR A 162 -21.25 1.83 -28.43
CA THR A 162 -22.12 0.99 -27.58
C THR A 162 -21.83 1.20 -26.10
N LYS A 163 -22.88 1.38 -25.29
CA LYS A 163 -22.80 1.66 -23.85
C LYS A 163 -23.64 0.66 -23.08
N VAL A 164 -23.18 0.33 -21.87
CA VAL A 164 -23.90 -0.49 -20.90
C VAL A 164 -24.03 0.33 -19.62
N MET A 165 -25.22 0.39 -19.05
CA MET A 165 -25.47 1.09 -17.78
C MET A 165 -25.36 0.10 -16.63
N PHE A 166 -24.68 0.51 -15.55
CA PHE A 166 -24.67 -0.21 -14.30
C PHE A 166 -25.13 0.73 -13.18
N LEU A 167 -26.11 0.27 -12.40
CA LEU A 167 -26.49 0.88 -11.14
C LEU A 167 -25.73 0.16 -10.03
N VAL A 168 -24.99 0.90 -9.21
CA VAL A 168 -24.17 0.32 -8.13
C VAL A 168 -24.47 1.02 -6.81
N ALA A 169 -24.75 0.21 -5.78
CA ALA A 169 -24.82 0.65 -4.39
C ALA A 169 -23.54 0.22 -3.66
N VAL A 170 -22.81 1.17 -3.08
CA VAL A 170 -21.65 0.89 -2.23
C VAL A 170 -21.97 1.35 -0.81
N ALA A 171 -21.97 0.38 0.11
CA ALA A 171 -22.07 0.59 1.53
C ALA A 171 -20.97 -0.21 2.23
N ARG A 172 -20.52 0.26 3.40
CA ARG A 172 -19.57 -0.51 4.21
C ARG A 172 -20.33 -1.67 4.88
N PRO A 173 -19.81 -2.92 4.87
CA PRO A 173 -20.43 -4.02 5.58
C PRO A 173 -20.56 -3.67 7.06
N ARG A 174 -21.78 -3.71 7.58
CA ARG A 174 -22.06 -3.58 9.01
C ARG A 174 -22.22 -4.98 9.58
N GLN A 175 -21.55 -5.27 10.69
CA GLN A 175 -21.96 -6.41 11.52
C GLN A 175 -23.32 -6.05 12.09
N GLY A 176 -24.38 -6.69 11.58
CA GLY A 176 -25.70 -6.62 12.18
C GLY A 176 -25.65 -7.20 13.60
N LYS A 177 -26.56 -6.77 14.47
CA LYS A 177 -26.88 -7.59 15.64
C LYS A 177 -27.62 -8.80 15.10
N GLU A 178 -27.21 -10.01 15.49
CA GLU A 178 -27.94 -11.24 15.16
C GLU A 178 -29.40 -11.04 15.57
N THR A 179 -30.28 -10.95 14.58
CA THR A 179 -31.72 -10.85 14.83
C THR A 179 -32.24 -12.29 14.87
N GLN A 180 -33.24 -12.60 15.70
CA GLN A 180 -33.82 -13.96 15.75
C GLN A 180 -34.20 -14.51 14.36
N GLU A 181 -34.52 -13.62 13.43
CA GLU A 181 -34.80 -13.95 12.03
C GLU A 181 -33.59 -14.57 11.30
N ASP A 182 -32.36 -14.12 11.59
CA ASP A 182 -31.12 -14.65 10.99
C ASP A 182 -30.84 -16.09 11.47
N GLU A 183 -31.11 -16.39 12.75
CA GLU A 183 -31.03 -17.74 13.30
C GLU A 183 -32.07 -18.68 12.68
N LEU A 184 -33.30 -18.19 12.46
CA LEU A 184 -34.35 -18.96 11.80
C LEU A 184 -34.00 -19.25 10.33
N VAL A 185 -33.41 -18.29 9.62
CA VAL A 185 -32.95 -18.48 8.23
C VAL A 185 -31.80 -19.49 8.18
N LEU A 186 -30.82 -19.40 9.09
CA LEU A 186 -29.75 -20.38 9.22
C LEU A 186 -30.27 -21.78 9.56
N GLY A 187 -31.25 -21.87 10.48
CA GLY A 187 -31.92 -23.13 10.82
C GLY A 187 -32.67 -23.75 9.64
N MET A 188 -33.39 -22.93 8.85
CA MET A 188 -34.06 -23.38 7.62
C MET A 188 -33.06 -23.85 6.55
N MET A 189 -31.91 -23.19 6.41
CA MET A 189 -30.87 -23.60 5.47
C MET A 189 -30.22 -24.92 5.86
N ASN A 190 -29.95 -25.13 7.15
CA ASN A 190 -29.37 -26.37 7.67
C ASN A 190 -30.35 -27.55 7.52
N LEU A 191 -31.64 -27.34 7.84
CA LEU A 191 -32.68 -28.35 7.59
C LEU A 191 -32.77 -28.74 6.12
N ARG A 192 -32.65 -27.76 5.21
CA ARG A 192 -32.68 -28.04 3.76
C ARG A 192 -31.47 -28.85 3.30
N LEU A 193 -30.29 -28.59 3.85
CA LEU A 193 -29.08 -29.37 3.56
C LEU A 193 -29.19 -30.80 4.10
N GLU A 194 -29.72 -30.98 5.31
CA GLU A 194 -30.01 -32.31 5.87
C GLU A 194 -31.06 -33.06 5.03
N GLU A 195 -32.09 -32.38 4.53
CA GLU A 195 -33.07 -32.97 3.61
C GLU A 195 -32.42 -33.38 2.27
N GLU A 196 -31.53 -32.56 1.71
CA GLU A 196 -30.80 -32.87 0.46
C GLU A 196 -29.85 -34.07 0.65
N GLU A 197 -29.10 -34.15 1.75
CA GLU A 197 -28.24 -35.30 2.08
C GLU A 197 -29.06 -36.60 2.21
N ARG A 198 -30.23 -36.54 2.87
CA ARG A 198 -31.13 -37.71 2.99
C ARG A 198 -31.71 -38.14 1.65
N LEU A 199 -31.98 -37.20 0.75
CA LEU A 199 -32.45 -37.51 -0.61
C LEU A 199 -31.34 -38.15 -1.45
N GLU A 200 -30.09 -37.73 -1.28
CA GLU A 200 -28.94 -38.38 -1.92
C GLU A 200 -28.74 -39.82 -1.43
N GLU A 201 -28.83 -40.06 -0.12
CA GLU A 201 -28.77 -41.42 0.45
C GLU A 201 -29.87 -42.33 -0.09
N VAL A 202 -31.10 -41.82 -0.18
CA VAL A 202 -32.24 -42.57 -0.74
C VAL A 202 -32.04 -42.85 -2.23
N ALA A 203 -31.53 -41.89 -3.01
CA ALA A 203 -31.23 -42.09 -4.42
C ALA A 203 -30.17 -43.18 -4.63
N VAL A 204 -29.13 -43.21 -3.78
CA VAL A 204 -28.11 -44.26 -3.79
C VAL A 204 -28.72 -45.63 -3.45
N LEU A 205 -29.56 -45.72 -2.43
CA LEU A 205 -30.24 -46.97 -2.07
C LEU A 205 -31.17 -47.48 -3.17
N LEU A 206 -31.92 -46.60 -3.82
CA LEU A 206 -32.79 -46.95 -4.95
C LEU A 206 -31.96 -47.46 -6.15
N SER A 207 -30.82 -46.82 -6.45
CA SER A 207 -29.92 -47.28 -7.52
C SER A 207 -29.33 -48.67 -7.25
N ASN A 208 -29.04 -48.99 -5.99
CA ASN A 208 -28.53 -50.31 -5.61
C ASN A 208 -29.63 -51.38 -5.69
N LEU A 209 -30.88 -51.03 -5.39
CA LEU A 209 -32.01 -51.95 -5.49
C LEU A 209 -32.34 -52.30 -6.94
N THR A 210 -32.26 -51.33 -7.86
CA THR A 210 -32.48 -51.57 -9.30
C THR A 210 -31.41 -52.48 -9.90
N VAL A 211 -30.15 -52.37 -9.46
CA VAL A 211 -29.07 -53.26 -9.90
C VAL A 211 -29.29 -54.70 -9.43
N ILE A 212 -29.90 -54.91 -8.27
CA ILE A 212 -30.20 -56.25 -7.74
C ILE A 212 -31.40 -56.90 -8.45
N SER A 213 -32.42 -56.13 -8.85
CA SER A 213 -33.54 -56.65 -9.63
C SER A 213 -33.15 -57.05 -11.06
N ASP A 214 -32.19 -56.36 -11.66
CA ASP A 214 -31.71 -56.67 -13.01
C ASP A 214 -30.86 -57.94 -13.04
N LEU A 215 -30.20 -58.30 -11.93
CA LEU A 215 -29.40 -59.54 -11.80
C LEU A 215 -30.23 -60.79 -11.46
N SER A 216 -31.52 -60.64 -11.13
CA SER A 216 -32.42 -61.76 -10.80
C SER A 216 -33.20 -62.31 -12.01
N SER A 217 -33.03 -61.72 -13.19
CA SER A 217 -33.92 -61.99 -14.35
C SER A 217 -33.31 -62.87 -15.44
N ASP A 218 -32.04 -63.30 -15.31
CA ASP A 218 -31.31 -63.99 -16.39
C ASP A 218 -31.17 -65.53 -16.23
N ASP A 219 -31.79 -66.15 -15.23
CA ASP A 219 -31.70 -67.61 -14.99
C ASP A 219 -33.01 -68.38 -15.27
N GLU A 220 -33.64 -68.23 -16.45
CA GLU A 220 -34.59 -69.23 -16.98
C GLU A 220 -34.56 -69.30 -18.52
N ILE A 221 -33.53 -69.94 -19.08
CA ILE A 221 -33.62 -70.62 -20.40
C ILE A 221 -32.90 -71.96 -20.32
N ASN A 222 -33.67 -73.03 -20.09
CA ASN A 222 -33.49 -74.35 -20.71
C ASN A 222 -34.79 -75.17 -20.61
#